data_AF-A0A1V9YUZ0-F1
#
_entry.id   AF-A0A1V9YUZ0-F1
#
_cell.length_a   1.000
_cell.length_b   1.000
_cell.length_c   1.000
_cell.angle_alpha   90.00
_cell.angle_beta   90.00
_cell.angle_gamma   90.00
#
_symmetry.space_group_name_H-M   'P 1'
#
loop_
_entity.id
_entity.type
_entity.pdbx_description
1 polymer ?
#
loop_
_entity_poly.entity_id
_entity_poly.type
_entity_poly.pdbx_seq_one_letter_code
_entity_poly.pdbx_strand_id
1 'polypeptide(L)'
;MPVHYDVWFRAMINILPMSSKYRFMEATNLEAATCPYARCQDVETPRHVLHDCTCVRVLWQAHRSAWQKVGVDLSWDMCMSIDLITPPEHLRNFTDTILWMHRNRVAHQDAVGPQIERMTFDSMVQWSGLVRAALRDTEQSLHSKVQILTVVALLSEDTKYSDAQANNNNIFSAFALPRKIRATSPTSSMPSSHRL
;
A
#
# COMPACT_ATOMS: atom_id res chain seq x y z
N MET A 1 -10.52 -0.97 -4.20
CA MET A 1 -9.96 -2.27 -3.76
C MET A 1 -9.42 -3.19 -4.87
N PRO A 2 -9.68 -3.04 -6.19
CA PRO A 2 -9.14 -3.99 -7.19
C PRO A 2 -7.61 -3.96 -7.33
N VAL A 3 -7.00 -2.78 -7.28
CA VAL A 3 -5.57 -2.59 -7.60
C VAL A 3 -4.64 -3.20 -6.53
N HIS A 4 -5.05 -3.19 -5.25
CA HIS A 4 -4.25 -3.78 -4.15
C HIS A 4 -4.18 -5.30 -4.25
N TYR A 5 -5.34 -5.92 -4.46
CA TYR A 5 -5.43 -7.36 -4.71
C TYR A 5 -4.73 -7.74 -6.01
N ASP A 6 -4.81 -6.90 -7.05
CA ASP A 6 -4.14 -7.13 -8.33
C ASP A 6 -2.60 -7.17 -8.19
N VAL A 7 -1.97 -6.20 -7.52
CA VAL A 7 -0.50 -6.20 -7.34
C VAL A 7 -0.04 -7.39 -6.51
N TRP A 8 -0.70 -7.65 -5.38
CA TRP A 8 -0.38 -8.77 -4.50
C TRP A 8 -0.55 -10.12 -5.22
N PHE A 9 -1.68 -10.32 -5.89
CA PHE A 9 -1.95 -11.53 -6.67
C PHE A 9 -0.91 -11.72 -7.78
N ARG A 10 -0.58 -10.65 -8.51
CA ARG A 10 0.45 -10.68 -9.56
C ARG A 10 1.83 -11.00 -9.01
N ALA A 11 2.15 -10.55 -7.79
CA ALA A 11 3.40 -10.88 -7.12
C ALA A 11 3.46 -12.38 -6.78
N MET A 12 2.38 -12.91 -6.19
CA MET A 12 2.29 -14.34 -5.82
C MET A 12 2.45 -15.27 -7.03
N ILE A 13 1.79 -14.98 -8.15
CA ILE A 13 1.89 -15.80 -9.36
C ILE A 13 3.04 -15.38 -10.29
N ASN A 14 3.94 -14.52 -9.82
CA ASN A 14 5.15 -14.06 -10.52
C ASN A 14 4.90 -13.41 -11.90
N ILE A 15 3.75 -12.74 -12.08
CA ILE A 15 3.40 -12.06 -13.34
C ILE A 15 3.66 -10.56 -13.34
N LEU A 16 4.17 -9.97 -12.25
CA LEU A 16 4.62 -8.58 -12.26
C LEU A 16 5.69 -8.35 -13.36
N PRO A 17 5.65 -7.21 -14.09
CA PRO A 17 6.64 -6.89 -15.12
C PRO A 17 7.97 -6.45 -14.47
N MET A 18 8.73 -7.45 -14.04
CA MET A 18 10.04 -7.30 -13.39
C MET A 18 11.18 -7.34 -14.41
N SER A 19 12.28 -6.64 -14.13
CA SER A 19 13.50 -6.64 -14.92
C SER A 19 14.12 -8.04 -15.04
N SER A 20 13.96 -8.92 -14.03
CA SER A 20 14.40 -10.31 -14.12
C SER A 20 13.83 -11.09 -15.32
N LYS A 21 12.69 -10.68 -15.88
CA LYS A 21 12.12 -11.29 -17.11
C LYS A 21 12.93 -10.97 -18.36
N TYR A 22 13.73 -9.90 -18.33
CA TYR A 22 14.62 -9.47 -19.40
C TYR A 22 16.05 -9.98 -19.21
N ARG A 23 16.26 -11.03 -18.40
CA ARG A 23 17.59 -11.62 -18.21
C ARG A 23 18.28 -12.02 -19.52
N PHE A 24 17.51 -12.42 -20.53
CA PHE A 24 18.04 -12.74 -21.85
C PHE A 24 18.69 -11.53 -22.56
N MET A 25 18.45 -10.30 -22.10
CA MET A 25 19.03 -9.06 -22.63
C MET A 25 20.36 -8.68 -21.97
N GLU A 26 20.84 -9.43 -20.97
CA GLU A 26 22.12 -9.15 -20.27
C GLU A 26 23.31 -9.08 -21.24
N ALA A 27 23.26 -9.79 -22.37
CA ALA A 27 24.28 -9.75 -23.41
C ALA A 27 24.42 -8.38 -24.11
N THR A 28 23.38 -7.55 -24.06
CA THR A 28 23.34 -6.22 -24.71
C THR A 28 23.27 -5.09 -23.68
N ASN A 29 22.68 -5.34 -22.52
CA ASN A 29 22.62 -4.42 -21.41
C ASN A 29 22.80 -5.20 -20.09
N LEU A 30 23.96 -5.05 -19.45
CA LEU A 30 24.32 -5.73 -18.20
C LEU A 30 23.36 -5.40 -17.04
N GLU A 31 22.62 -4.28 -17.13
CA GLU A 31 21.66 -3.84 -16.12
C GLU A 31 20.20 -4.23 -16.46
N ALA A 32 19.97 -4.99 -17.54
CA ALA A 32 18.62 -5.32 -17.98
C ALA A 32 17.80 -6.13 -16.95
N ALA A 33 18.47 -6.83 -16.04
CA ALA A 33 17.83 -7.64 -15.00
C ALA A 33 17.93 -7.05 -13.58
N THR A 34 18.63 -5.92 -13.41
CA THR A 34 18.92 -5.35 -12.09
C THR A 34 17.76 -4.50 -11.57
N CYS A 35 17.77 -4.28 -10.26
CA CYS A 35 16.84 -3.40 -9.58
C CYS A 35 16.90 -1.97 -10.16
N PRO A 36 15.76 -1.32 -10.43
CA PRO A 36 15.72 0.04 -10.96
C PRO A 36 16.18 1.09 -9.95
N TYR A 37 16.29 0.75 -8.67
CA TYR A 37 16.83 1.66 -7.68
C TYR A 37 18.35 1.74 -7.80
N ALA A 38 18.89 2.92 -8.12
CA ALA A 38 20.33 3.13 -8.34
C ALA A 38 21.28 2.66 -7.21
N ARG A 39 20.78 2.50 -5.97
CA ARG A 39 21.56 1.99 -4.82
C ARG A 39 21.48 0.47 -4.64
N CYS A 40 20.87 -0.22 -5.58
CA CYS A 40 20.66 -1.66 -5.56
C CYS A 40 21.07 -2.26 -6.89
N GLN A 41 21.96 -3.27 -6.87
CA GLN A 41 22.42 -3.96 -8.07
C GLN A 41 21.93 -5.42 -8.13
N ASP A 42 21.07 -5.81 -7.19
CA ASP A 42 20.53 -7.16 -7.15
C ASP A 42 19.55 -7.40 -8.31
N VAL A 43 19.35 -8.68 -8.64
CA VAL A 43 18.35 -9.10 -9.63
C VAL A 43 16.95 -8.72 -9.17
N GLU A 44 16.20 -8.08 -10.05
CA GLU A 44 14.89 -7.56 -9.73
C GLU A 44 13.82 -8.66 -9.78
N THR A 45 13.49 -9.24 -8.63
CA THR A 45 12.36 -10.18 -8.45
C THR A 45 11.19 -9.50 -7.72
N PRO A 46 9.96 -10.07 -7.75
CA PRO A 46 8.85 -9.53 -6.96
C PRO A 46 9.18 -9.40 -5.48
N ARG A 47 9.74 -10.46 -4.87
CA ARG A 47 10.20 -10.46 -3.48
C ARG A 47 11.25 -9.39 -3.23
N HIS A 48 12.19 -9.22 -4.15
CA HIS A 48 13.20 -8.18 -4.03
C HIS A 48 12.57 -6.78 -3.98
N VAL A 49 11.80 -6.39 -4.99
CA VAL A 49 11.25 -5.03 -5.09
C VAL A 49 10.25 -4.71 -4.00
N LEU A 50 9.45 -5.69 -3.62
CA LEU A 50 8.38 -5.47 -2.66
C LEU A 50 8.86 -5.66 -1.22
N HIS A 51 9.98 -6.33 -0.95
CA HIS A 51 10.37 -6.65 0.43
C HIS A 51 11.87 -6.60 0.71
N ASP A 52 12.69 -7.37 -0.02
CA ASP A 52 14.09 -7.60 0.35
C ASP A 52 15.06 -6.49 -0.08
N CYS A 53 14.67 -5.66 -1.05
CA CYS A 53 15.50 -4.58 -1.58
C CYS A 53 15.95 -3.65 -0.44
N THR A 54 17.24 -3.34 -0.37
CA THR A 54 17.82 -2.46 0.67
C THR A 54 17.14 -1.10 0.72
N CYS A 55 16.73 -0.58 -0.45
CA CYS A 55 16.01 0.68 -0.58
C CYS A 55 14.58 0.61 0.01
N VAL A 56 13.94 -0.57 0.00
CA VAL A 56 12.55 -0.77 0.45
C VAL A 56 12.48 -1.33 1.86
N ARG A 57 13.47 -2.11 2.29
CA ARG A 57 13.54 -2.75 3.61
C ARG A 57 13.39 -1.77 4.77
N VAL A 58 13.85 -0.53 4.60
CA VAL A 58 13.70 0.54 5.60
C VAL A 58 12.23 0.89 5.83
N LEU A 59 11.38 0.84 4.80
CA LEU A 59 9.92 1.03 4.94
C LEU A 59 9.30 -0.08 5.82
N TRP A 60 9.66 -1.34 5.55
CA TRP A 60 9.17 -2.46 6.34
C TRP A 60 9.64 -2.39 7.78
N GLN A 61 10.88 -1.99 8.02
CA GLN A 61 11.40 -1.73 9.36
C GLN A 61 10.64 -0.60 10.07
N ALA A 62 10.26 0.46 9.36
CA ALA A 62 9.50 1.58 9.92
C ALA A 62 8.13 1.14 10.45
N HIS A 63 7.48 0.17 9.80
CA HIS A 63 6.21 -0.41 10.25
C HIS A 63 6.39 -1.53 11.27
N ARG A 64 7.42 -2.36 11.14
CA ARG A 64 7.61 -3.55 11.96
C ARG A 64 7.60 -3.25 13.46
N SER A 65 8.14 -2.11 13.91
CA SER A 65 8.13 -1.73 15.34
C SER A 65 6.71 -1.65 15.92
N ALA A 66 5.77 -1.09 15.17
CA ALA A 66 4.38 -0.97 15.60
C ALA A 66 3.65 -2.30 15.50
N TRP A 67 3.79 -3.00 14.38
CA TRP A 67 3.05 -4.23 14.09
C TRP A 67 3.49 -5.43 14.92
N GLN A 68 4.74 -5.47 15.39
CA GLN A 68 5.21 -6.52 16.30
C GLN A 68 4.40 -6.57 17.60
N LYS A 69 3.89 -5.44 18.08
CA LYS A 69 3.05 -5.39 19.30
C LYS A 69 1.74 -6.18 19.17
N VAL A 70 1.27 -6.37 17.95
CA VAL A 70 0.05 -7.14 17.63
C VAL A 70 0.36 -8.51 17.04
N GLY A 71 1.61 -8.99 17.19
CA GLY A 71 2.05 -10.30 16.73
C GLY A 71 2.25 -10.40 15.21
N VAL A 72 2.38 -9.27 14.51
CA VAL A 72 2.57 -9.21 13.06
C VAL A 72 4.03 -8.85 12.75
N ASP A 73 4.76 -9.77 12.10
CA ASP A 73 6.20 -9.59 11.82
C ASP A 73 6.50 -8.91 10.48
N LEU A 74 5.49 -8.80 9.61
CA LEU A 74 5.61 -8.27 8.24
C LEU A 74 6.74 -8.93 7.46
N SER A 75 6.93 -10.23 7.61
CA SER A 75 7.82 -11.03 6.77
C SER A 75 7.20 -11.26 5.39
N TRP A 76 8.04 -11.49 4.38
CA TRP A 76 7.58 -11.85 3.03
C TRP A 76 6.60 -13.04 3.07
N ASP A 77 6.94 -14.09 3.82
CA ASP A 77 6.13 -15.30 3.92
C ASP A 77 4.79 -15.02 4.60
N MET A 78 4.75 -14.14 5.61
CA MET A 78 3.51 -13.68 6.22
C MET A 78 2.64 -12.89 5.24
N CYS A 79 3.23 -11.94 4.51
CA CYS A 79 2.54 -11.10 3.53
C CYS A 79 2.01 -11.90 2.32
N MET A 80 2.72 -12.96 1.93
CA MET A 80 2.37 -13.78 0.75
C MET A 80 1.60 -15.08 1.10
N SER A 81 1.40 -15.40 2.38
CA SER A 81 0.65 -16.59 2.77
C SER A 81 -0.86 -16.42 2.52
N ILE A 82 -1.40 -17.34 1.71
CA ILE A 82 -2.84 -17.47 1.42
C ILE A 82 -3.57 -18.14 2.59
N ASP A 83 -2.93 -19.09 3.28
CA ASP A 83 -3.59 -19.86 4.34
C ASP A 83 -3.62 -19.11 5.69
N LEU A 84 -2.71 -18.15 5.90
CA LEU A 84 -2.70 -17.32 7.10
C LEU A 84 -3.73 -16.17 7.04
N ILE A 85 -4.61 -16.13 6.03
CA ILE A 85 -5.71 -15.14 5.87
C ILE A 85 -6.75 -15.30 7.00
N THR A 86 -6.36 -14.92 8.22
CA THR A 86 -7.20 -14.69 9.41
C THR A 86 -6.29 -14.06 10.46
N PRO A 87 -6.09 -12.72 10.43
CA PRO A 87 -7.05 -11.69 10.84
C PRO A 87 -7.53 -10.89 9.62
N PRO A 88 -8.59 -10.06 9.75
CA PRO A 88 -9.59 -9.97 8.71
C PRO A 88 -9.01 -9.52 7.38
N GLU A 89 -9.48 -10.16 6.29
CA GLU A 89 -8.99 -10.11 4.90
C GLU A 89 -8.56 -8.73 4.36
N HIS A 90 -9.01 -7.66 5.00
CA HIS A 90 -8.69 -6.27 4.71
C HIS A 90 -7.34 -5.77 5.25
N LEU A 91 -6.56 -6.54 6.02
CA LEU A 91 -5.34 -6.05 6.67
C LEU A 91 -4.01 -6.40 5.94
N ARG A 92 -4.01 -7.33 4.97
CA ARG A 92 -2.77 -7.93 4.44
C ARG A 92 -2.04 -7.15 3.33
N ASN A 93 -2.70 -6.24 2.62
CA ASN A 93 -2.14 -5.60 1.40
C ASN A 93 -1.75 -4.13 1.59
N PHE A 94 -1.14 -3.83 2.74
CA PHE A 94 -0.95 -2.46 3.23
C PHE A 94 0.03 -1.61 2.40
N THR A 95 1.07 -2.21 1.82
CA THR A 95 2.22 -1.48 1.27
C THR A 95 2.57 -1.84 -0.17
N ASP A 96 2.16 -3.01 -0.67
CA ASP A 96 2.62 -3.54 -1.97
C ASP A 96 2.28 -2.63 -3.15
N THR A 97 1.11 -2.00 -3.15
CA THR A 97 0.72 -1.08 -4.23
C THR A 97 1.50 0.23 -4.21
N ILE A 98 1.81 0.75 -3.03
CA ILE A 98 2.62 1.97 -2.89
C ILE A 98 4.04 1.68 -3.38
N LEU A 99 4.59 0.53 -2.99
CA LEU A 99 5.89 0.05 -3.44
C LEU A 99 5.93 -0.16 -4.96
N TRP A 100 4.90 -0.81 -5.51
CA TRP A 100 4.77 -1.03 -6.94
C TRP A 100 4.66 0.28 -7.74
N MET A 101 3.81 1.20 -7.29
CA MET A 101 3.67 2.53 -7.91
C MET A 101 5.00 3.29 -7.88
N HIS A 102 5.70 3.28 -6.74
CA HIS A 102 6.97 3.98 -6.61
C HIS A 102 8.04 3.36 -7.50
N ARG A 103 8.18 2.03 -7.50
CA ARG A 103 9.09 1.32 -8.41
C ARG A 103 8.84 1.68 -9.87
N ASN A 104 7.58 1.70 -10.31
CA ASN A 104 7.27 2.02 -11.70
C ASN A 104 7.61 3.46 -12.07
N ARG A 105 7.52 4.42 -11.13
CA ARG A 105 7.99 5.79 -11.36
C ARG A 105 9.50 5.84 -11.52
N VAL A 106 10.24 5.09 -10.69
CA VAL A 106 11.70 5.02 -10.82
C VAL A 106 12.11 4.36 -12.14
N ALA A 107 11.46 3.25 -12.50
CA ALA A 107 11.80 2.49 -13.70
C ALA A 107 11.43 3.19 -15.03
N HIS A 108 10.45 4.09 -15.03
CA HIS A 108 9.88 4.63 -16.27
C HIS A 108 9.71 6.15 -16.32
N GLN A 109 9.98 6.87 -15.23
CA GLN A 109 9.72 8.31 -15.13
C GLN A 109 10.89 9.08 -14.49
N ASP A 110 12.10 8.51 -14.50
CA ASP A 110 13.33 9.07 -13.92
C ASP A 110 13.17 9.60 -12.49
N ALA A 111 12.27 8.98 -11.71
CA ALA A 111 12.03 9.38 -10.34
C ALA A 111 13.22 9.00 -9.45
N VAL A 112 13.49 9.85 -8.45
CA VAL A 112 14.43 9.52 -7.37
C VAL A 112 13.91 8.31 -6.59
N GLY A 113 14.83 7.54 -5.98
CA GLY A 113 14.53 6.32 -5.19
C GLY A 113 13.45 6.48 -4.10
N PRO A 114 13.15 5.41 -3.34
CA PRO A 114 11.98 5.38 -2.47
C PRO A 114 11.99 6.50 -1.42
N GLN A 115 10.89 7.26 -1.36
CA GLN A 115 10.65 8.34 -0.40
C GLN A 115 10.09 7.76 0.90
N ILE A 116 10.94 7.17 1.73
CA ILE A 116 10.53 6.32 2.87
C ILE A 116 9.52 6.98 3.81
N GLU A 117 9.76 8.20 4.27
CA GLU A 117 8.85 8.89 5.19
C GLU A 117 7.47 9.09 4.57
N ARG A 118 7.43 9.56 3.32
CA ARG A 118 6.19 9.73 2.57
C ARG A 118 5.48 8.41 2.32
N MET A 119 6.20 7.37 1.93
CA MET A 119 5.64 6.04 1.68
C MET A 119 5.10 5.40 2.95
N THR A 120 5.74 5.66 4.09
CA THR A 120 5.27 5.24 5.43
C THR A 120 3.97 5.95 5.80
N PHE A 121 3.85 7.25 5.51
CA PHE A 121 2.62 7.99 5.75
C PHE A 121 1.51 7.57 4.78
N ASP A 122 1.82 7.45 3.49
CA ASP A 122 0.87 7.05 2.44
C ASP A 122 0.30 5.65 2.72
N SER A 123 1.13 4.72 3.23
CA SER A 123 0.66 3.40 3.65
C SER A 123 -0.33 3.56 4.81
N MET A 124 0.05 4.25 5.90
CA MET A 124 -0.83 4.49 7.06
C MET A 124 -2.19 5.09 6.64
N VAL A 125 -2.18 6.06 5.72
CA VAL A 125 -3.40 6.64 5.14
C VAL A 125 -4.23 5.58 4.42
N GLN A 126 -3.60 4.76 3.57
CA GLN A 126 -4.28 3.68 2.84
C GLN A 126 -4.93 2.67 3.81
N TRP A 127 -4.23 2.22 4.84
CA TRP A 127 -4.79 1.31 5.85
C TRP A 127 -5.88 1.95 6.68
N SER A 128 -5.74 3.22 7.04
CA SER A 128 -6.84 3.93 7.71
C SER A 128 -8.12 3.89 6.88
N GLY A 129 -8.00 3.87 5.55
CA GLY A 129 -9.12 3.65 4.63
C GLY A 129 -9.75 2.26 4.77
N LEU A 130 -8.93 1.21 4.84
CA LEU A 130 -9.37 -0.17 5.00
C LEU A 130 -10.02 -0.41 6.37
N VAL A 131 -9.42 0.12 7.44
CA VAL A 131 -9.98 0.10 8.80
C VAL A 131 -11.36 0.77 8.83
N ARG A 132 -11.48 1.97 8.24
CA ARG A 132 -12.78 2.67 8.16
C ARG A 132 -13.82 1.88 7.37
N ALA A 133 -13.41 1.22 6.28
CA ALA A 133 -14.32 0.38 5.49
C ALA A 133 -14.82 -0.81 6.32
N ALA A 134 -13.93 -1.52 7.00
CA ALA A 134 -14.28 -2.68 7.82
C ALA A 134 -15.16 -2.32 9.03
N LEU A 135 -14.93 -1.18 9.68
CA LEU A 135 -15.77 -0.73 10.79
C LEU A 135 -17.19 -0.35 10.36
N ARG A 136 -17.36 0.11 9.11
CA ARG A 136 -18.66 0.51 8.54
C ARG A 136 -19.46 -0.65 7.95
N ASP A 137 -18.80 -1.79 7.69
CA ASP A 137 -19.48 -2.97 7.18
C ASP A 137 -20.55 -3.44 8.17
N THR A 138 -21.80 -3.53 7.72
CA THR A 138 -22.96 -3.91 8.53
C THR A 138 -22.98 -5.40 8.82
N GLU A 139 -22.38 -6.22 7.95
CA GLU A 139 -22.30 -7.67 8.09
C GLU A 139 -21.15 -8.09 9.04
N GLN A 140 -20.21 -7.18 9.30
CA GLN A 140 -19.10 -7.44 10.19
C GLN A 140 -19.55 -7.54 11.66
N SER A 141 -19.20 -8.66 12.31
CA SER A 141 -19.55 -8.90 13.72
C SER A 141 -19.00 -7.82 14.67
N LEU A 142 -19.72 -7.57 15.77
CA LEU A 142 -19.27 -6.64 16.83
C LEU A 142 -17.90 -7.06 17.40
N HIS A 143 -17.68 -8.36 17.58
CA HIS A 143 -16.41 -8.90 18.07
C HIS A 143 -15.24 -8.51 17.15
N SER A 144 -15.40 -8.68 15.83
CA SER A 144 -14.37 -8.28 14.86
C SER A 144 -14.11 -6.77 14.89
N LYS A 145 -15.16 -5.94 15.04
CA LYS A 145 -15.00 -4.49 15.15
C LYS A 145 -14.22 -4.08 16.39
N VAL A 146 -14.47 -4.73 17.53
CA VAL A 146 -13.69 -4.52 18.76
C VAL A 146 -12.23 -4.90 18.55
N GLN A 147 -11.95 -6.06 17.94
CA GLN A 147 -10.57 -6.48 17.64
C GLN A 147 -9.84 -5.47 16.74
N ILE A 148 -10.49 -4.95 15.70
CA ILE A 148 -9.92 -3.91 14.82
C ILE A 148 -9.56 -2.65 15.64
N LEU A 149 -10.47 -2.19 16.51
CA LEU A 149 -10.23 -1.03 17.36
C LEU A 149 -9.10 -1.26 18.36
N THR A 150 -8.97 -2.47 18.92
CA THR A 150 -7.86 -2.85 19.80
C THR A 150 -6.52 -2.80 19.06
N VAL A 151 -6.45 -3.36 17.84
CA VAL A 151 -5.24 -3.31 17.01
C VAL A 151 -4.86 -1.86 16.70
N VAL A 152 -5.84 -1.03 16.33
CA VAL A 152 -5.62 0.41 16.09
C VAL A 152 -5.04 1.10 17.32
N ALA A 153 -5.62 0.86 18.51
CA ALA A 153 -5.15 1.47 19.75
C ALA A 153 -3.68 1.09 20.04
N LEU A 154 -3.32 -0.19 19.88
CA LEU A 154 -1.96 -0.68 20.08
C LEU A 154 -0.96 -0.09 19.08
N LEU A 155 -1.37 0.10 17.81
CA LEU A 155 -0.54 0.72 16.80
C LEU A 155 -0.32 2.21 17.09
N SER A 156 -1.33 2.94 17.55
CA SER A 156 -1.23 4.36 17.91
C SER A 156 -0.34 4.66 19.13
N GLU A 157 0.16 3.65 19.84
CA GLU A 157 1.23 3.82 20.83
C GLU A 157 2.63 3.98 20.21
N ASP A 158 2.82 3.59 18.95
CA ASP A 158 4.07 3.84 18.22
C ASP A 158 4.11 5.31 17.78
N THR A 159 5.26 5.97 17.98
CA THR A 159 5.41 7.40 17.72
C THR A 159 5.09 7.79 16.28
N LYS A 160 5.43 6.95 15.29
CA LYS A 160 5.12 7.26 13.88
C LYS A 160 3.62 7.22 13.61
N TYR A 161 2.93 6.27 14.23
CA TYR A 161 1.48 6.12 14.09
C TYR A 161 0.74 7.22 14.86
N SER A 162 1.21 7.60 16.05
CA SER A 162 0.65 8.73 16.79
C SER A 162 0.86 10.06 16.06
N ASP A 163 2.05 10.28 15.50
CA ASP A 163 2.37 11.49 14.74
C ASP A 163 1.55 11.57 13.45
N ALA A 164 1.36 10.44 12.75
CA ALA A 164 0.50 10.39 11.57
C ALA A 164 -0.96 10.72 11.92
N GLN A 165 -1.46 10.24 13.06
CA GLN A 165 -2.79 10.56 13.57
C GLN A 165 -2.93 12.02 13.98
N ALA A 166 -1.93 12.60 14.63
CA ALA A 166 -1.91 14.02 15.01
C ALA A 166 -1.91 14.96 13.79
N ASN A 167 -1.21 14.57 12.73
CA ASN A 167 -1.13 15.35 11.49
C ASN A 167 -2.32 15.13 10.55
N ASN A 168 -3.16 14.13 10.82
CA ASN A 168 -4.35 13.85 10.03
C ASN A 168 -5.42 13.21 10.90
N ASN A 169 -6.32 14.04 11.46
CA ASN A 169 -7.41 13.63 12.34
C ASN A 169 -8.36 12.56 11.74
N ASN A 170 -8.27 12.27 10.44
CA ASN A 170 -9.05 11.21 9.80
C ASN A 170 -8.36 9.84 9.85
N ILE A 171 -7.06 9.79 10.10
CA ILE A 171 -6.28 8.55 10.26
C ILE A 171 -6.71 7.90 11.59
N PHE A 172 -7.18 6.66 11.51
CA PHE A 172 -7.59 5.81 12.64
C PHE A 172 -8.75 6.28 13.52
N SER A 173 -9.42 7.38 13.19
CA SER A 173 -10.67 7.76 13.84
C SER A 173 -11.82 6.84 13.41
N ALA A 174 -12.42 6.14 14.37
CA ALA A 174 -13.63 5.33 14.19
C ALA A 174 -14.82 6.15 13.65
N PHE A 175 -14.78 7.48 13.81
CA PHE A 175 -15.85 8.42 13.45
C PHE A 175 -15.50 9.34 12.29
N ALA A 176 -14.32 9.20 11.66
CA ALA A 176 -13.97 10.03 10.52
C ALA A 176 -14.94 9.79 9.36
N LEU A 177 -15.77 10.80 9.08
CA LEU A 177 -16.64 10.83 7.90
C LEU A 177 -15.78 10.87 6.62
N PRO A 178 -16.24 10.29 5.50
CA PRO A 178 -15.53 10.43 4.24
C PRO A 178 -15.36 11.92 3.89
N ARG A 179 -14.20 12.32 3.35
CA ARG A 179 -14.15 13.56 2.55
C ARG A 179 -15.24 13.45 1.51
N LYS A 180 -16.21 14.38 1.52
CA LYS A 180 -17.22 14.49 0.47
C LYS A 180 -16.48 14.43 -0.87
N ILE A 181 -16.72 13.39 -1.65
CA ILE A 181 -16.43 13.44 -3.08
C ILE A 181 -17.30 14.58 -3.57
N ARG A 182 -16.69 15.67 -4.03
CA ARG A 182 -17.43 16.77 -4.65
C ARG A 182 -18.17 16.15 -5.83
N ALA A 183 -19.48 15.98 -5.68
CA ALA A 183 -20.34 15.66 -6.79
C ALA A 183 -20.08 16.72 -7.85
N THR A 184 -19.63 16.30 -9.02
CA THR A 184 -19.74 17.12 -10.23
C THR A 184 -21.21 17.48 -10.33
N SER A 185 -21.51 18.75 -10.08
CA SER A 185 -22.83 19.34 -10.29
C SER A 185 -23.32 18.96 -11.69
N PRO A 186 -24.53 18.40 -11.84
CA PRO A 186 -25.11 18.25 -13.17
C PRO A 186 -25.22 19.64 -13.77
N THR A 187 -24.62 19.79 -14.95
CA THR A 187 -24.68 20.98 -15.78
C THR A 187 -26.13 21.40 -15.94
N SER A 188 -26.45 22.55 -15.38
CA SER A 188 -27.68 23.30 -15.62
C SER A 188 -27.94 23.39 -17.11
N SER A 189 -29.13 22.93 -17.50
CA SER A 189 -29.84 23.26 -18.73
C SER A 189 -29.63 24.71 -19.19
N MET A 190 -29.40 24.88 -20.49
CA MET A 190 -29.69 26.12 -21.22
C MET A 190 -30.59 25.76 -22.41
N PRO A 191 -31.67 26.52 -22.68
CA PRO A 191 -32.70 26.14 -23.63
C PRO A 191 -32.36 26.57 -25.06
N SER A 192 -32.81 25.75 -26.02
CA SER A 192 -32.94 26.12 -27.43
C SER A 192 -33.91 27.29 -27.58
N SER A 193 -33.53 28.30 -28.38
CA SER A 193 -34.46 28.96 -29.32
C SER A 193 -33.73 29.81 -30.36
N HIS A 194 -34.03 29.46 -31.60
CA HIS A 194 -34.03 30.23 -32.84
C HIS A 194 -33.78 31.75 -32.77
N ARG A 195 -33.07 32.25 -33.78
CA ARG A 195 -33.56 33.30 -34.69
C ARG A 195 -32.81 33.26 -36.02
N LEU A 196 -33.63 33.17 -37.08
CA LEU A 196 -33.54 33.70 -38.45
C LEU A 196 -32.16 34.01 -39.03
#